data_AF-A0A944SM46-F1
#
_entry.id   AF-A0A944SM46-F1
#
_cell.length_a   1.000
_cell.length_b   1.000
_cell.length_c   1.000
_cell.angle_alpha   90.00
_cell.angle_beta   90.00
_cell.angle_gamma   90.00
#
_symmetry.space_group_name_H-M   'P 1'
#
loop_
_entity.id
_entity.type
_entity.pdbx_description
1 polymer ?
#
loop_
_entity_poly.entity_id
_entity_poly.type
_entity_poly.pdbx_seq_one_letter_code
_entity_poly.pdbx_strand_id
1 'polypeptide(L)'
;MLIEVGHFALVLALIISVVLIVIPSIGLYQNKISLAQLAKPLVWAQGFWIAVAFFVLMSAFLSNDFSVKYVADNSNTQLPLLYKASAVWGSHEGSLLLWVFVLSLWTVAVSIFSKRIPSDLINQTLIVLGAISFGFLLFLLFTSNPFERLMMSPLEGRELNPLLQDFGLAVHPPMLYMGYVGLAIPFAFVLSALIRGQLDSTWIRWTRPWALVSWSFLTIGITLGSWWAYYELGWGGWWFWDPVENASFMPWLVATALVHSLSVSEKRGAFKQWTVLLAIGGFSLSLLGTFLVRSGVLTSVHAFATDPTRGLFILIFLFVVIGGSLVLYTWRSSLLQQSNPFSLLSRETGLLINNILLVTAMLSVLLGTLYP
;
A
#
# COMPACT_ATOMS: atom_id res chain seq x y z
N MET A 1 -15.37 22.70 -13.70
CA MET A 1 -14.57 22.11 -14.79
C MET A 1 -13.32 21.40 -14.27
N LEU A 2 -12.55 21.99 -13.35
CA LEU A 2 -11.34 21.33 -12.81
C LEU A 2 -11.67 20.00 -12.12
N ILE A 3 -12.76 19.94 -11.34
CA ILE A 3 -13.21 18.74 -10.62
C ILE A 3 -13.57 17.60 -11.58
N GLU A 4 -14.25 17.92 -12.68
CA GLU A 4 -14.59 16.95 -13.73
C GLU A 4 -13.32 16.40 -14.40
N VAL A 5 -12.27 17.22 -14.55
CA VAL A 5 -10.94 16.76 -15.01
C VAL A 5 -10.31 15.79 -14.01
N GLY A 6 -10.40 16.06 -12.71
CA GLY A 6 -9.89 15.16 -11.66
C GLY A 6 -10.59 13.79 -11.68
N HIS A 7 -11.91 13.78 -11.78
CA HIS A 7 -12.68 12.54 -11.91
C HIS A 7 -12.34 11.82 -13.22
N PHE A 8 -12.34 12.52 -14.34
CA PHE A 8 -11.97 11.94 -15.64
C PHE A 8 -10.55 11.36 -15.63
N ALA A 9 -9.61 12.01 -14.95
CA ALA A 9 -8.25 11.50 -14.77
C ALA A 9 -8.22 10.15 -14.03
N LEU A 10 -9.04 9.96 -12.99
CA LEU A 10 -9.16 8.64 -12.33
C LEU A 10 -9.74 7.58 -13.27
N VAL A 11 -10.73 7.93 -14.09
CA VAL A 11 -11.31 7.02 -15.10
C VAL A 11 -10.26 6.63 -16.14
N LEU A 12 -9.47 7.59 -16.63
CA LEU A 12 -8.37 7.31 -17.55
C LEU A 12 -7.29 6.44 -16.90
N ALA A 13 -6.92 6.70 -15.65
CA ALA A 13 -5.98 5.88 -14.91
C ALA A 13 -6.49 4.43 -14.78
N LEU A 14 -7.79 4.24 -14.55
CA LEU A 14 -8.41 2.91 -14.50
C LEU A 14 -8.31 2.21 -15.87
N ILE A 15 -8.67 2.88 -16.96
CA ILE A 15 -8.57 2.31 -18.31
C ILE A 15 -7.12 1.92 -18.63
N ILE A 16 -6.16 2.81 -18.34
CA ILE A 16 -4.73 2.54 -18.55
C ILE A 16 -4.26 1.36 -17.71
N SER A 17 -4.77 1.19 -16.50
CA SER A 17 -4.43 0.03 -15.66
C SER A 17 -4.86 -1.29 -16.32
N VAL A 18 -6.02 -1.33 -16.98
CA VAL A 18 -6.45 -2.51 -17.75
C VAL A 18 -5.50 -2.76 -18.92
N VAL A 19 -5.13 -1.72 -19.66
CA VAL A 19 -4.17 -1.84 -20.78
C VAL A 19 -2.80 -2.30 -20.28
N LEU A 20 -2.32 -1.78 -19.14
CA LEU A 20 -1.07 -2.15 -18.46
C LEU A 20 -1.06 -3.61 -18.03
N ILE A 21 -2.20 -4.16 -17.63
CA ILE A 21 -2.31 -5.57 -17.24
C ILE A 21 -2.36 -6.44 -18.50
N VAL A 22 -3.25 -6.12 -19.44
CA VAL A 22 -3.57 -7.01 -20.56
C VAL A 22 -2.47 -7.03 -21.62
N ILE A 23 -2.06 -5.86 -22.12
CA ILE A 23 -1.19 -5.79 -23.31
C ILE A 23 0.23 -6.33 -23.02
N PRO A 24 0.92 -5.90 -21.94
CA PRO A 24 2.20 -6.48 -21.58
C PRO A 24 2.12 -7.96 -21.23
N SER A 25 1.03 -8.44 -20.60
CA SER A 25 0.85 -9.87 -20.32
C SER A 25 0.76 -10.70 -21.60
N ILE A 26 0.02 -10.23 -22.61
CA ILE A 26 -0.01 -10.86 -23.94
C ILE A 26 1.39 -10.87 -24.55
N GLY A 27 2.13 -9.76 -24.40
CA GLY A 27 3.53 -9.66 -24.83
C GLY A 27 4.43 -10.72 -24.22
N LEU A 28 4.36 -10.90 -22.90
CA LEU A 28 5.13 -11.91 -22.18
C LEU A 28 4.71 -13.34 -22.58
N TYR A 29 3.41 -13.62 -22.68
CA TYR A 29 2.90 -14.94 -23.07
C TYR A 29 3.29 -15.33 -24.50
N GLN A 30 3.25 -14.38 -25.44
CA GLN A 30 3.60 -14.61 -26.85
C GLN A 30 5.08 -14.39 -27.16
N ASN A 31 5.92 -14.11 -26.16
CA ASN A 31 7.33 -13.71 -26.35
C ASN A 31 7.51 -12.51 -27.31
N LYS A 32 6.53 -11.60 -27.36
CA LYS A 32 6.56 -10.37 -28.16
C LYS A 32 7.11 -9.21 -27.32
N ILE A 33 8.40 -8.94 -27.48
CA ILE A 33 9.15 -7.92 -26.74
C ILE A 33 8.48 -6.54 -26.83
N SER A 34 8.01 -6.13 -28.01
CA SER A 34 7.38 -4.83 -28.23
C SER A 34 6.14 -4.60 -27.36
N LEU A 35 5.30 -5.64 -27.19
CA LEU A 35 4.11 -5.56 -26.35
C LEU A 35 4.49 -5.61 -24.86
N ALA A 36 5.43 -6.47 -24.47
CA ALA A 36 5.87 -6.57 -23.08
C ALA A 36 6.48 -5.25 -22.58
N GLN A 37 7.26 -4.57 -23.44
CA GLN A 37 7.91 -3.30 -23.11
C GLN A 37 6.93 -2.12 -22.94
N LEU A 38 5.67 -2.25 -23.35
CA LEU A 38 4.64 -1.23 -23.09
C LEU A 38 4.31 -1.07 -21.60
N ALA A 39 4.72 -2.01 -20.74
CA ALA A 39 4.51 -1.90 -19.30
C ALA A 39 5.05 -0.58 -18.72
N LYS A 40 6.26 -0.16 -19.14
CA LYS A 40 6.88 1.07 -18.64
C LYS A 40 6.11 2.34 -19.04
N PRO A 41 5.88 2.65 -20.33
CA PRO A 41 5.15 3.86 -20.70
C PRO A 41 3.72 3.88 -20.13
N LEU A 42 3.05 2.72 -20.00
CA LEU A 42 1.72 2.64 -19.40
C LEU A 42 1.72 2.96 -17.90
N VAL A 43 2.75 2.54 -17.16
CA VAL A 43 2.95 2.93 -15.75
C VAL A 43 3.11 4.45 -15.61
N TRP A 44 3.89 5.08 -16.49
CA TRP A 44 4.05 6.54 -16.50
C TRP A 44 2.75 7.26 -16.84
N ALA A 45 2.03 6.78 -17.84
CA ALA A 45 0.73 7.33 -18.22
C ALA A 45 -0.28 7.22 -17.07
N GLN A 46 -0.34 6.06 -16.40
CA GLN A 46 -1.20 5.86 -15.24
C GLN A 46 -0.82 6.80 -14.09
N GLY A 47 0.47 6.87 -13.74
CA GLY A 47 0.97 7.74 -12.69
C GLY A 47 0.71 9.22 -12.95
N PHE A 48 0.82 9.66 -14.21
CA PHE A 48 0.47 11.02 -14.60
C PHE A 48 -1.01 11.34 -14.31
N TRP A 49 -1.94 10.49 -14.74
CA TRP A 49 -3.37 10.75 -14.50
C TRP A 49 -3.78 10.65 -13.03
N ILE A 50 -3.16 9.74 -12.26
CA ILE A 50 -3.35 9.70 -10.80
C ILE A 50 -2.83 11.00 -10.16
N ALA A 51 -1.67 11.50 -10.59
CA ALA A 51 -1.12 12.77 -10.10
C ALA A 51 -2.03 13.95 -10.44
N VAL A 52 -2.57 14.00 -11.66
CA VAL A 52 -3.56 15.02 -12.06
C VAL A 52 -4.76 14.98 -11.13
N ALA A 53 -5.35 13.81 -10.87
CA ALA A 53 -6.44 13.68 -9.91
C ALA A 53 -6.06 14.19 -8.51
N PHE A 54 -4.93 13.75 -7.97
CA PHE A 54 -4.48 14.17 -6.63
C PHE A 54 -4.32 15.69 -6.52
N PHE A 55 -3.66 16.32 -7.50
CA PHE A 55 -3.44 17.78 -7.46
C PHE A 55 -4.69 18.60 -7.78
N VAL A 56 -5.64 18.06 -8.57
CA VAL A 56 -6.96 18.68 -8.76
C VAL A 56 -7.73 18.69 -7.44
N LEU A 57 -7.74 17.58 -6.69
CA LEU A 57 -8.40 17.53 -5.39
C LEU A 57 -7.74 18.49 -4.39
N MET A 58 -6.40 18.52 -4.36
CA MET A 58 -5.64 19.49 -3.57
C MET A 58 -6.03 20.93 -3.90
N SER A 59 -6.12 21.27 -5.19
CA SER A 59 -6.58 22.59 -5.61
C SER A 59 -8.00 22.91 -5.13
N ALA A 60 -8.89 21.93 -5.08
CA ALA A 60 -10.26 22.09 -4.59
C ALA A 60 -10.28 22.48 -3.09
N PHE A 61 -9.46 21.82 -2.26
CA PHE A 61 -9.30 22.20 -0.86
C PHE A 61 -8.70 23.59 -0.68
N LEU A 62 -7.62 23.90 -1.40
CA LEU A 62 -6.93 25.19 -1.27
C LEU A 62 -7.80 26.38 -1.72
N SER A 63 -8.72 26.14 -2.67
CA SER A 63 -9.66 27.16 -3.18
C SER A 63 -11.03 27.16 -2.49
N ASN A 64 -11.26 26.26 -1.52
CA ASN A 64 -12.55 26.08 -0.84
C ASN A 64 -13.71 25.77 -1.81
N ASP A 65 -13.48 24.88 -2.78
CA ASP A 65 -14.54 24.46 -3.71
C ASP A 65 -15.56 23.55 -3.01
N PHE A 66 -16.49 24.16 -2.27
CA PHE A 66 -17.55 23.47 -1.53
C PHE A 66 -18.60 22.81 -2.42
N SER A 67 -18.49 22.92 -3.74
CA SER A 67 -19.33 22.10 -4.63
C SER A 67 -18.88 20.63 -4.68
N VAL A 68 -17.70 20.32 -4.16
CA VAL A 68 -17.21 18.95 -3.94
C VAL A 68 -17.59 18.51 -2.52
N LYS A 69 -18.35 17.43 -2.40
CA LYS A 69 -18.82 16.89 -1.12
C LYS A 69 -17.67 16.69 -0.13
N TYR A 70 -16.58 16.08 -0.59
CA TYR A 70 -15.41 15.79 0.24
C TYR A 70 -14.75 17.07 0.79
N VAL A 71 -14.69 18.15 0.01
CA VAL A 71 -14.15 19.45 0.46
C VAL A 71 -15.11 20.11 1.44
N ALA A 72 -16.41 20.14 1.11
CA ALA A 72 -17.44 20.73 1.95
C ALA A 72 -17.57 20.04 3.33
N ASP A 73 -17.28 18.74 3.41
CA ASP A 73 -17.36 17.99 4.67
C ASP A 73 -16.11 18.12 5.55
N ASN A 74 -14.97 18.59 5.02
CA ASN A 74 -13.67 18.51 5.71
C ASN A 74 -12.84 19.81 5.64
N SER A 75 -13.43 20.94 5.25
CA SER A 75 -12.72 22.21 5.14
C SER A 75 -13.65 23.41 5.18
N ASN A 76 -13.13 24.55 5.62
CA ASN A 76 -13.84 25.83 5.65
C ASN A 76 -12.90 26.99 5.29
N THR A 77 -13.45 28.17 5.02
CA THR A 77 -12.67 29.34 4.58
C THR A 77 -11.64 29.83 5.60
N GLN A 78 -11.90 29.64 6.90
CA GLN A 78 -11.03 30.07 8.01
C GLN A 78 -9.89 29.09 8.31
N LEU A 79 -9.96 27.86 7.79
CA LEU A 79 -8.95 26.83 8.03
C LEU A 79 -7.57 27.29 7.50
N PRO A 80 -6.50 27.24 8.31
CA PRO A 80 -5.15 27.55 7.85
C PRO A 80 -4.73 26.74 6.61
N LEU A 81 -3.91 27.34 5.76
CA LEU A 81 -3.51 26.75 4.47
C LEU A 81 -2.89 25.36 4.60
N LEU A 82 -2.06 25.15 5.63
CA LEU A 82 -1.45 23.86 5.93
C LEU A 82 -2.51 22.77 6.11
N TYR A 83 -3.56 23.05 6.88
CA TYR A 83 -4.63 22.10 7.19
C TYR A 83 -5.61 21.94 6.03
N LYS A 84 -5.79 22.96 5.18
CA LYS A 84 -6.47 22.77 3.88
C LYS A 84 -5.71 21.79 3.00
N ALA A 85 -4.39 21.93 2.92
CA ALA A 85 -3.57 21.02 2.13
C ALA A 85 -3.60 19.59 2.67
N SER A 86 -3.46 19.41 3.99
CA SER A 86 -3.46 18.08 4.61
C SER A 86 -4.84 17.45 4.73
N ALA A 87 -5.93 18.24 4.71
CA ALA A 87 -7.30 17.72 4.63
C ALA A 87 -7.55 16.86 3.38
N VAL A 88 -6.73 17.01 2.32
CA VAL A 88 -6.73 16.12 1.16
C VAL A 88 -6.60 14.65 1.56
N TRP A 89 -5.90 14.31 2.65
CA TRP A 89 -5.82 12.95 3.18
C TRP A 89 -6.33 12.83 4.61
N GLY A 90 -7.05 13.84 5.10
CA GLY A 90 -7.61 13.89 6.46
C GLY A 90 -8.86 13.04 6.67
N SER A 91 -9.39 12.41 5.62
CA SER A 91 -10.58 11.57 5.68
C SER A 91 -10.53 10.43 4.65
N HIS A 92 -11.61 9.67 4.54
CA HIS A 92 -11.64 8.37 3.88
C HIS A 92 -11.27 8.40 2.40
N GLU A 93 -11.99 9.17 1.58
CA GLU A 93 -11.85 9.20 0.12
C GLU A 93 -10.47 9.73 -0.29
N GLY A 94 -10.03 10.78 0.40
CA GLY A 94 -8.76 11.43 0.12
C GLY A 94 -7.53 10.64 0.58
N SER A 95 -7.61 9.96 1.73
CA SER A 95 -6.53 9.05 2.17
C SER A 95 -6.38 7.83 1.24
N LEU A 96 -7.46 7.38 0.59
CA LEU A 96 -7.38 6.37 -0.47
C LEU A 96 -6.75 6.91 -1.75
N LEU A 97 -7.06 8.16 -2.13
CA LEU A 97 -6.40 8.80 -3.26
C LEU A 97 -4.90 8.97 -2.99
N LEU A 98 -4.51 9.34 -1.76
CA LEU A 98 -3.10 9.34 -1.33
C LEU A 98 -2.49 7.94 -1.44
N TRP A 99 -3.20 6.88 -1.03
CA TRP A 99 -2.76 5.49 -1.19
C TRP A 99 -2.38 5.17 -2.63
N VAL A 100 -3.30 5.44 -3.57
CA VAL A 100 -3.11 5.16 -5.00
C VAL A 100 -2.03 6.05 -5.60
N PHE A 101 -1.94 7.31 -5.16
CA PHE A 101 -0.88 8.23 -5.55
C PHE A 101 0.49 7.70 -5.12
N VAL A 102 0.66 7.29 -3.87
CA VAL A 102 1.91 6.69 -3.36
C VAL A 102 2.24 5.39 -4.09
N LEU A 103 1.25 4.53 -4.37
CA LEU A 103 1.48 3.31 -5.17
C LEU A 103 2.00 3.67 -6.58
N SER A 104 1.45 4.71 -7.20
CA SER A 104 1.89 5.16 -8.52
C SER A 104 3.33 5.69 -8.50
N LEU A 105 3.72 6.43 -7.46
CA LEU A 105 5.10 6.90 -7.26
C LEU A 105 6.07 5.73 -7.11
N TRP A 106 5.69 4.72 -6.30
CA TRP A 106 6.45 3.49 -6.14
C TRP A 106 6.60 2.71 -7.45
N THR A 107 5.52 2.59 -8.22
CA THR A 107 5.51 1.85 -9.49
C THR A 107 6.37 2.57 -10.55
N VAL A 108 6.30 3.90 -10.61
CA VAL A 108 7.19 4.72 -11.45
C VAL A 108 8.64 4.59 -11.00
N ALA A 109 8.92 4.66 -9.70
CA ALA A 109 10.27 4.48 -9.16
C ALA A 109 10.85 3.11 -9.54
N VAL A 110 10.07 2.03 -9.42
CA VAL A 110 10.47 0.70 -9.87
C VAL A 110 10.82 0.69 -11.36
N SER A 111 10.08 1.40 -12.20
CA SER A 111 10.36 1.49 -13.64
C SER A 111 11.69 2.22 -13.96
N ILE A 112 12.13 3.15 -13.10
CA ILE A 112 13.34 3.97 -13.27
C ILE A 112 14.57 3.26 -12.73
N PHE A 113 14.50 2.75 -11.49
CA PHE A 113 15.68 2.28 -10.74
C PHE A 113 16.01 0.80 -11.00
N SER A 114 15.17 0.07 -11.74
CA SER A 114 15.32 -1.36 -12.01
C SER A 114 15.95 -1.71 -13.37
N LYS A 115 16.82 -0.85 -13.93
CA LYS A 115 17.35 -1.01 -15.30
C LYS A 115 18.18 -2.28 -15.52
N ARG A 116 18.74 -2.86 -14.46
CA ARG A 116 19.59 -4.06 -14.49
C ARG A 116 18.79 -5.36 -14.27
N ILE A 117 17.48 -5.27 -14.07
CA ILE A 117 16.59 -6.43 -13.91
C ILE A 117 16.24 -6.99 -15.30
N PRO A 118 16.20 -8.33 -15.47
CA PRO A 118 15.72 -8.95 -16.70
C PRO A 118 14.36 -8.38 -17.13
N SER A 119 14.22 -8.07 -18.42
CA SER A 119 13.06 -7.31 -18.94
C SER A 119 11.71 -7.98 -18.64
N ASP A 120 11.64 -9.30 -18.72
CA ASP A 120 10.43 -10.05 -18.41
C ASP A 120 10.03 -9.95 -16.93
N LEU A 121 11.01 -10.01 -16.02
CA LEU A 121 10.73 -9.92 -14.59
C LEU A 121 10.22 -8.52 -14.24
N ILE A 122 10.86 -7.47 -14.74
CA ILE A 122 10.40 -6.10 -14.45
C ILE A 122 9.04 -5.82 -15.09
N ASN A 123 8.78 -6.27 -16.32
CA ASN A 123 7.48 -6.10 -16.97
C ASN A 123 6.38 -6.84 -16.20
N GLN A 124 6.64 -8.08 -15.74
CA GLN A 124 5.72 -8.83 -14.89
C GLN A 124 5.48 -8.12 -13.55
N THR A 125 6.52 -7.56 -12.92
CA THR A 125 6.37 -6.78 -11.67
C THR A 125 5.48 -5.56 -11.87
N LEU A 126 5.65 -4.83 -12.98
CA LEU A 126 4.81 -3.67 -13.30
C LEU A 126 3.36 -4.07 -13.61
N ILE A 127 3.12 -5.23 -14.23
CA ILE A 127 1.77 -5.80 -14.42
C ILE A 127 1.11 -6.06 -13.06
N VAL A 128 1.82 -6.70 -12.12
CA VAL A 128 1.28 -7.00 -10.78
C VAL A 128 0.95 -5.72 -10.01
N LEU A 129 1.84 -4.72 -10.03
CA LEU A 129 1.57 -3.41 -9.43
C LEU A 129 0.39 -2.70 -10.11
N GLY A 130 0.27 -2.82 -11.44
CA GLY A 130 -0.88 -2.36 -12.21
C GLY A 130 -2.19 -3.03 -11.79
N ALA A 131 -2.19 -4.33 -11.51
CA ALA A 131 -3.35 -5.07 -11.02
C ALA A 131 -3.78 -4.64 -9.61
N ILE A 132 -2.84 -4.37 -8.72
CA ILE A 132 -3.13 -3.79 -7.40
C ILE A 132 -3.76 -2.39 -7.58
N SER A 133 -3.14 -1.55 -8.42
CA SER A 133 -3.62 -0.20 -8.71
C SER A 133 -5.03 -0.21 -9.33
N PHE A 134 -5.31 -1.13 -10.26
CA PHE A 134 -6.64 -1.35 -10.84
C PHE A 134 -7.70 -1.61 -9.74
N GLY A 135 -7.42 -2.50 -8.79
CA GLY A 135 -8.34 -2.80 -7.69
C GLY A 135 -8.66 -1.58 -6.83
N PHE A 136 -7.66 -0.78 -6.47
CA PHE A 136 -7.87 0.45 -5.71
C PHE A 136 -8.53 1.58 -6.51
N LEU A 137 -8.26 1.68 -7.82
CA LEU A 137 -8.94 2.63 -8.69
C LEU A 137 -10.43 2.29 -8.86
N LEU A 138 -10.77 0.99 -8.97
CA LEU A 138 -12.15 0.54 -8.90
C LEU A 138 -12.80 0.94 -7.57
N PHE A 139 -12.12 0.68 -6.45
CA PHE A 139 -12.63 1.04 -5.13
C PHE A 139 -12.89 2.55 -5.01
N LEU A 140 -11.94 3.38 -5.45
CA LEU A 140 -12.08 4.84 -5.47
C LEU A 140 -13.27 5.27 -6.32
N LEU A 141 -13.42 4.78 -7.55
CA LEU A 141 -14.45 5.26 -8.45
C LEU A 141 -15.86 4.80 -8.07
N PHE A 142 -16.01 3.59 -7.52
CA PHE A 142 -17.33 3.01 -7.25
C PHE A 142 -17.87 3.26 -5.85
N THR A 143 -17.01 3.29 -4.81
CA THR A 143 -17.50 3.35 -3.42
C THR A 143 -16.95 4.53 -2.62
N SER A 144 -15.88 5.18 -3.11
CA SER A 144 -15.10 6.14 -2.33
C SER A 144 -14.63 7.34 -3.18
N ASN A 145 -15.51 7.88 -4.02
CA ASN A 145 -15.13 8.87 -5.03
C ASN A 145 -14.89 10.26 -4.41
N PRO A 146 -13.65 10.79 -4.43
CA PRO A 146 -13.34 12.08 -3.80
C PRO A 146 -13.87 13.29 -4.60
N PHE A 147 -14.37 13.08 -5.82
CA PHE A 147 -14.90 14.13 -6.70
C PHE A 147 -16.43 14.17 -6.75
N GLU A 148 -17.10 13.52 -5.80
CA GLU A 148 -18.56 13.56 -5.69
C GLU A 148 -19.05 15.01 -5.55
N ARG A 149 -20.00 15.39 -6.42
CA ARG A 149 -20.59 16.74 -6.47
C ARG A 149 -21.80 16.84 -5.56
N LEU A 150 -21.96 17.98 -4.91
CA LEU A 150 -23.21 18.35 -4.25
C LEU A 150 -24.18 18.98 -5.25
N MET A 151 -25.48 18.66 -5.11
CA MET A 151 -26.54 19.30 -5.90
C MET A 151 -26.70 20.78 -5.54
N MET A 152 -26.47 21.13 -4.27
CA MET A 152 -26.45 22.50 -3.77
C MET A 152 -25.19 22.68 -2.94
N SER A 153 -24.27 23.50 -3.43
CA SER A 153 -23.04 23.83 -2.72
C SER A 153 -23.37 24.71 -1.53
N PRO A 154 -22.93 24.39 -0.31
CA PRO A 154 -23.08 25.28 0.83
C PRO A 154 -22.20 26.52 0.64
N LEU A 155 -22.59 27.63 1.27
CA LEU A 155 -21.80 28.87 1.28
C LEU A 155 -20.50 28.72 2.08
N GLU A 156 -20.50 27.82 3.05
CA GLU A 156 -19.37 27.53 3.93
C GLU A 156 -19.30 26.02 4.19
N GLY A 157 -18.09 25.49 4.26
CA GLY A 157 -17.87 24.07 4.55
C GLY A 157 -17.80 23.79 6.06
N ARG A 158 -17.72 22.51 6.39
CA ARG A 158 -17.59 22.02 7.76
C ARG A 158 -16.15 22.12 8.25
N GLU A 159 -15.96 22.00 9.55
CA GLU A 159 -14.62 21.94 10.12
C GLU A 159 -13.93 20.61 9.81
N LEU A 160 -12.63 20.67 9.50
CA LEU A 160 -11.77 19.51 9.67
C LEU A 160 -11.80 19.13 11.15
N ASN A 161 -11.88 17.83 11.46
CA ASN A 161 -11.84 17.32 12.82
C ASN A 161 -10.74 18.07 13.62
N PRO A 162 -11.09 18.74 14.74
CA PRO A 162 -10.15 19.57 15.49
C PRO A 162 -8.85 18.84 15.88
N LEU A 163 -8.93 17.54 16.19
CA LEU A 163 -7.75 16.71 16.52
C LEU A 163 -6.79 16.53 15.34
N LEU A 164 -7.27 16.72 14.12
CA LEU A 164 -6.49 16.61 12.89
C LEU A 164 -5.90 17.97 12.45
N GLN A 165 -6.25 19.07 13.12
CA GLN A 165 -5.68 20.40 12.85
C GLN A 165 -4.31 20.56 13.52
N ASP A 166 -3.42 19.63 13.21
CA ASP A 166 -2.10 19.52 13.79
C ASP A 166 -1.04 19.22 12.72
N PHE A 167 0.21 19.60 12.99
CA PHE A 167 1.35 19.34 12.09
C PHE A 167 1.52 17.85 11.78
N GLY A 168 1.23 16.97 12.74
CA GLY A 168 1.20 15.52 12.64
C GLY A 168 0.37 15.04 11.46
N LEU A 169 -0.84 15.59 11.23
CA LEU A 169 -1.65 15.23 10.06
C LEU A 169 -0.89 15.50 8.75
N ALA A 170 -0.12 16.58 8.66
CA ALA A 170 0.56 16.94 7.43
C ALA A 170 1.72 15.99 7.08
N VAL A 171 2.37 15.39 8.08
CA VAL A 171 3.60 14.60 7.88
C VAL A 171 3.44 13.11 8.12
N HIS A 172 2.67 12.70 9.12
CA HIS A 172 2.57 11.31 9.54
C HIS A 172 1.92 10.41 8.46
N PRO A 173 0.70 10.69 7.95
CA PRO A 173 0.06 9.84 6.95
C PRO A 173 0.89 9.68 5.68
N PRO A 174 1.47 10.73 5.06
CA PRO A 174 2.36 10.54 3.90
C PRO A 174 3.56 9.62 4.20
N MET A 175 4.23 9.79 5.35
CA MET A 175 5.37 8.94 5.71
C MET A 175 4.96 7.49 5.96
N LEU A 176 3.85 7.29 6.69
CA LEU A 176 3.30 5.97 6.95
C LEU A 176 2.94 5.26 5.62
N TYR A 177 2.25 5.96 4.72
CA TYR A 177 1.81 5.40 3.44
C TYR A 177 3.00 5.07 2.53
N MET A 178 4.07 5.87 2.53
CA MET A 178 5.30 5.53 1.79
C MET A 178 5.83 4.15 2.21
N GLY A 179 5.77 3.80 3.50
CA GLY A 179 6.17 2.48 3.97
C GLY A 179 5.13 1.40 3.73
N TYR A 180 3.89 1.70 4.09
CA TYR A 180 2.75 0.78 4.08
C TYR A 180 2.41 0.27 2.69
N VAL A 181 2.34 1.19 1.73
CA VAL A 181 2.13 0.91 0.30
C VAL A 181 3.41 0.38 -0.34
N GLY A 182 4.58 0.80 0.16
CA GLY A 182 5.88 0.36 -0.35
C GLY A 182 6.08 -1.17 -0.28
N LEU A 183 5.47 -1.84 0.70
CA LEU A 183 5.45 -3.31 0.79
C LEU A 183 4.78 -4.01 -0.41
N ALA A 184 4.01 -3.29 -1.24
CA ALA A 184 3.51 -3.81 -2.52
C ALA A 184 4.64 -4.20 -3.49
N ILE A 185 5.80 -3.55 -3.40
CA ILE A 185 6.95 -3.82 -4.28
C ILE A 185 7.58 -5.20 -4.01
N PRO A 186 8.02 -5.54 -2.77
CA PRO A 186 8.53 -6.88 -2.49
C PRO A 186 7.48 -7.95 -2.78
N PHE A 187 6.20 -7.69 -2.49
CA PHE A 187 5.09 -8.55 -2.90
C PHE A 187 5.06 -8.78 -4.43
N ALA A 188 5.13 -7.71 -5.22
CA ALA A 188 5.03 -7.79 -6.67
C ALA A 188 6.22 -8.50 -7.31
N PHE A 189 7.44 -8.31 -6.80
CA PHE A 189 8.62 -9.08 -7.25
C PHE A 189 8.47 -10.57 -6.97
N VAL A 190 8.01 -10.93 -5.77
CA VAL A 190 7.76 -12.32 -5.39
C VAL A 190 6.68 -12.95 -6.25
N LEU A 191 5.55 -12.27 -6.43
CA LEU A 191 4.46 -12.78 -7.25
C LEU A 191 4.91 -12.95 -8.71
N SER A 192 5.69 -12.01 -9.23
CA SER A 192 6.24 -12.09 -10.59
C SER A 192 7.19 -13.27 -10.78
N ALA A 193 8.04 -13.55 -9.79
CA ALA A 193 8.92 -14.72 -9.81
C ALA A 193 8.13 -16.03 -9.77
N LEU A 194 7.07 -16.10 -8.94
CA LEU A 194 6.17 -17.26 -8.84
C LEU A 194 5.35 -17.49 -10.13
N ILE A 195 4.79 -16.44 -10.73
CA ILE A 195 4.04 -16.52 -12.00
C ILE A 195 4.95 -17.11 -13.08
N ARG A 196 6.17 -16.56 -13.22
CA ARG A 196 7.16 -16.99 -14.22
C ARG A 196 7.77 -18.36 -13.90
N GLY A 197 7.62 -18.87 -12.67
CA GLY A 197 8.28 -20.10 -12.22
C GLY A 197 9.81 -19.97 -12.15
N GLN A 198 10.35 -18.74 -12.14
CA GLN A 198 11.78 -18.46 -12.11
C GLN A 198 12.15 -17.89 -10.74
N LEU A 199 12.54 -18.78 -9.83
CA LEU A 199 12.80 -18.48 -8.42
C LEU A 199 14.30 -18.53 -8.10
N ASP A 200 15.09 -17.90 -8.98
CA ASP A 200 16.53 -17.74 -8.82
C ASP A 200 16.88 -16.73 -7.71
N SER A 201 18.17 -16.55 -7.39
CA SER A 201 18.59 -15.55 -6.40
C SER A 201 18.46 -14.10 -6.90
N THR A 202 18.18 -13.90 -8.20
CA THR A 202 18.15 -12.59 -8.85
C THR A 202 17.02 -11.73 -8.30
N TRP A 203 15.79 -12.26 -8.18
CA TRP A 203 14.67 -11.49 -7.63
C TRP A 203 14.89 -11.07 -6.17
N ILE A 204 15.57 -11.91 -5.39
CA ILE A 204 15.86 -11.67 -3.96
C ILE A 204 16.75 -10.44 -3.80
N ARG A 205 17.84 -10.37 -4.57
CA ARG A 205 18.76 -9.22 -4.57
C ARG A 205 18.03 -7.92 -4.92
N TRP A 206 17.17 -7.94 -5.93
CA TRP A 206 16.46 -6.75 -6.36
C TRP A 206 15.34 -6.33 -5.42
N THR A 207 14.77 -7.28 -4.66
CA THR A 207 13.70 -7.02 -3.69
C THR A 207 14.22 -6.30 -2.44
N ARG A 208 15.45 -6.60 -2.02
CA ARG A 208 16.02 -6.13 -0.74
C ARG A 208 16.05 -4.60 -0.56
N PRO A 209 16.52 -3.78 -1.52
CA PRO A 209 16.48 -2.33 -1.37
C PRO A 209 15.06 -1.78 -1.17
N TRP A 210 14.07 -2.31 -1.90
CA TRP A 210 12.68 -1.87 -1.78
C TRP A 210 12.07 -2.24 -0.43
N ALA A 211 12.34 -3.45 0.06
CA ALA A 211 11.92 -3.87 1.39
C ALA A 211 12.53 -2.98 2.49
N LEU A 212 13.82 -2.64 2.37
CA LEU A 212 14.52 -1.76 3.31
C LEU A 212 13.93 -0.34 3.31
N VAL A 213 13.72 0.28 2.15
CA VAL A 213 13.16 1.63 2.09
C VAL A 213 11.73 1.66 2.61
N SER A 214 10.90 0.66 2.28
CA SER A 214 9.54 0.54 2.81
C SER A 214 9.53 0.38 4.33
N TRP A 215 10.40 -0.49 4.86
CA TRP A 215 10.58 -0.69 6.29
C TRP A 215 11.06 0.59 7.01
N SER A 216 11.98 1.36 6.41
CA SER A 216 12.43 2.63 6.96
C SER A 216 11.29 3.65 7.04
N PHE A 217 10.49 3.80 5.98
CA PHE A 217 9.33 4.69 6.01
C PHE A 217 8.26 4.23 7.01
N LEU A 218 8.00 2.92 7.15
CA LEU A 218 7.13 2.41 8.22
C LEU A 218 7.67 2.79 9.59
N THR A 219 8.97 2.66 9.82
CA THR A 219 9.61 3.02 11.09
C THR A 219 9.42 4.50 11.41
N ILE A 220 9.64 5.37 10.42
CA ILE A 220 9.44 6.82 10.55
C ILE A 220 7.96 7.13 10.78
N GLY A 221 7.08 6.55 9.97
CA GLY A 221 5.64 6.76 10.06
C GLY A 221 5.08 6.35 11.42
N ILE A 222 5.41 5.14 11.90
CA ILE A 222 4.99 4.65 13.21
C ILE A 222 5.54 5.55 14.32
N THR A 223 6.83 5.90 14.29
CA THR A 223 7.43 6.81 15.29
C THR A 223 6.72 8.16 15.34
N LEU A 224 6.45 8.77 14.18
CA LEU A 224 5.73 10.04 14.08
C LEU A 224 4.29 9.91 14.60
N GLY A 225 3.62 8.79 14.30
CA GLY A 225 2.26 8.52 14.75
C GLY A 225 2.19 8.36 16.26
N SER A 226 3.07 7.53 16.84
CA SER A 226 3.18 7.33 18.29
C SER A 226 3.51 8.63 19.02
N TRP A 227 4.40 9.46 18.46
CA TRP A 227 4.69 10.78 19.02
C TRP A 227 3.45 11.69 19.01
N TRP A 228 2.76 11.77 17.87
CA TRP A 228 1.55 12.59 17.73
C TRP A 228 0.43 12.14 18.67
N ALA A 229 0.08 10.86 18.65
CA ALA A 229 -0.94 10.29 19.52
C ALA A 229 -0.62 10.52 21.01
N TYR A 230 0.65 10.38 21.41
CA TYR A 230 1.06 10.57 22.80
C TYR A 230 0.74 11.97 23.33
N TYR A 231 1.03 13.03 22.58
CA TYR A 231 0.79 14.39 23.08
C TYR A 231 -0.64 14.88 22.84
N GLU A 232 -1.29 14.44 21.75
CA GLU A 232 -2.64 14.89 21.41
C GLU A 232 -3.70 14.15 22.24
N LEU A 233 -3.54 12.84 22.41
CA LEU A 233 -4.53 12.00 23.09
C LEU A 233 -4.16 11.69 24.53
N GLY A 234 -2.88 11.61 24.89
CA GLY A 234 -2.42 11.45 26.28
C GLY A 234 -2.82 10.16 27.01
N TRP A 235 -3.62 9.27 26.40
CA TRP A 235 -4.22 8.12 27.07
C TRP A 235 -3.43 6.84 26.82
N GLY A 236 -2.88 6.24 27.88
CA GLY A 236 -2.17 4.95 27.81
C GLY A 236 -0.67 5.02 27.48
N GLY A 237 -0.13 6.20 27.22
CA GLY A 237 1.29 6.41 26.94
C GLY A 237 1.66 6.23 25.46
N TRP A 238 2.94 6.03 25.16
CA TRP A 238 3.46 5.95 23.78
C TRP A 238 2.96 4.74 22.97
N TRP A 239 2.27 3.80 23.63
CA TRP A 239 1.77 2.55 23.06
C TRP A 239 0.39 2.24 23.63
N PHE A 240 -0.65 2.70 22.94
CA PHE A 240 -2.02 2.31 23.24
C PHE A 240 -2.43 1.14 22.34
N TRP A 241 -3.33 0.29 22.82
CA TRP A 241 -3.80 -0.87 22.03
C TRP A 241 -4.91 -0.45 21.06
N ASP A 242 -4.59 0.49 20.16
CA ASP A 242 -5.52 0.96 19.13
C ASP A 242 -5.41 0.10 17.85
N PRO A 243 -6.54 -0.34 17.26
CA PRO A 243 -6.53 -1.13 16.04
C PRO A 243 -5.85 -0.47 14.83
N VAL A 244 -5.86 0.86 14.71
CA VAL A 244 -5.22 1.58 13.61
C VAL A 244 -3.71 1.64 13.80
N GLU A 245 -3.23 1.86 15.03
CA GLU A 245 -1.80 1.75 15.35
C GLU A 245 -1.29 0.32 15.11
N ASN A 246 -2.02 -0.69 15.62
CA ASN A 246 -1.69 -2.11 15.45
C ASN A 246 -1.69 -2.53 13.97
N ALA A 247 -2.63 -2.00 13.18
CA ALA A 247 -2.69 -2.22 11.73
C ALA A 247 -1.42 -1.80 10.99
N SER A 248 -0.69 -0.80 11.50
CA SER A 248 0.60 -0.38 10.97
C SER A 248 1.80 -1.16 11.54
N PHE A 249 1.69 -1.60 12.80
CA PHE A 249 2.75 -2.32 13.49
C PHE A 249 2.92 -3.77 13.01
N MET A 250 1.83 -4.48 12.72
CA MET A 250 1.85 -5.85 12.20
C MET A 250 2.71 -6.01 10.92
N PRO A 251 2.50 -5.21 9.84
CA PRO A 251 3.35 -5.30 8.65
C PRO A 251 4.79 -4.86 8.93
N TRP A 252 5.05 -3.99 9.91
CA TRP A 252 6.42 -3.63 10.30
C TRP A 252 7.18 -4.82 10.93
N LEU A 253 6.54 -5.62 11.78
CA LEU A 253 7.13 -6.83 12.34
C LEU A 253 7.48 -7.85 11.24
N VAL A 254 6.56 -8.07 10.30
CA VAL A 254 6.78 -8.96 9.16
C VAL A 254 7.83 -8.41 8.20
N ALA A 255 7.85 -7.10 7.94
CA ALA A 255 8.88 -6.44 7.14
C ALA A 255 10.26 -6.56 7.79
N THR A 256 10.34 -6.46 9.13
CA THR A 256 11.59 -6.68 9.87
C THR A 256 12.08 -8.11 9.68
N ALA A 257 11.21 -9.11 9.81
CA ALA A 257 11.56 -10.51 9.53
C ALA A 257 11.96 -10.71 8.05
N LEU A 258 11.26 -10.06 7.12
CA LEU A 258 11.53 -10.11 5.69
C LEU A 258 12.93 -9.57 5.36
N VAL A 259 13.34 -8.43 5.92
CA VAL A 259 14.67 -7.85 5.69
C VAL A 259 15.79 -8.81 6.12
N HIS A 260 15.62 -9.47 7.27
CA HIS A 260 16.56 -10.48 7.76
C HIS A 260 16.55 -11.72 6.86
N SER A 261 15.36 -12.21 6.49
CA SER A 261 15.17 -13.34 5.60
C SER A 261 15.83 -13.10 4.23
N LEU A 262 15.62 -11.92 3.63
CA LEU A 262 16.24 -11.51 2.35
C LEU A 262 17.77 -11.53 2.42
N SER A 263 18.36 -11.09 3.54
CA SER A 263 19.82 -11.12 3.73
C SER A 263 20.38 -12.54 3.71
N VAL A 264 19.70 -13.48 4.37
CA VAL A 264 20.10 -14.90 4.39
C VAL A 264 19.87 -15.54 3.02
N SER A 265 18.71 -15.30 2.42
CA SER A 265 18.36 -15.86 1.12
C SER A 265 19.29 -15.40 0.01
N GLU A 266 19.71 -14.14 0.02
CA GLU A 266 20.66 -13.60 -0.95
C GLU A 266 22.08 -14.18 -0.77
N LYS A 267 22.58 -14.24 0.47
CA LYS A 267 23.99 -14.60 0.74
C LYS A 267 24.24 -16.11 0.83
N ARG A 268 23.24 -16.87 1.26
CA ARG A 268 23.37 -18.30 1.58
C ARG A 268 22.45 -19.20 0.77
N GLY A 269 21.46 -18.66 0.07
CA GLY A 269 20.49 -19.47 -0.65
C GLY A 269 19.58 -20.32 0.25
N ALA A 270 19.51 -20.02 1.55
CA ALA A 270 18.56 -20.61 2.50
C ALA A 270 17.28 -19.75 2.59
N PHE A 271 16.26 -20.18 3.33
CA PHE A 271 15.04 -19.39 3.65
C PHE A 271 14.16 -18.90 2.49
N LYS A 272 14.34 -19.38 1.25
CA LYS A 272 13.53 -18.94 0.10
C LYS A 272 12.01 -19.02 0.36
N GLN A 273 11.52 -20.13 0.91
CA GLN A 273 10.11 -20.31 1.27
C GLN A 273 9.63 -19.25 2.28
N TRP A 274 10.42 -19.03 3.33
CA TRP A 274 10.15 -18.03 4.36
C TRP A 274 10.14 -16.61 3.78
N THR A 275 11.12 -16.26 2.94
CA THR A 275 11.19 -14.94 2.30
C THR A 275 9.96 -14.66 1.45
N VAL A 276 9.53 -15.65 0.66
CA VAL A 276 8.32 -15.54 -0.18
C VAL A 276 7.07 -15.34 0.68
N LEU A 277 6.89 -16.15 1.74
CA LEU A 277 5.75 -16.02 2.65
C LEU A 277 5.75 -14.68 3.39
N LEU A 278 6.90 -14.20 3.85
CA LEU A 278 7.02 -12.92 4.55
C LEU A 278 6.73 -11.73 3.62
N ALA A 279 7.12 -11.81 2.34
CA ALA A 279 6.78 -10.77 1.37
C ALA A 279 5.28 -10.76 1.05
N ILE A 280 4.66 -11.93 0.89
CA ILE A 280 3.21 -12.08 0.73
C ILE A 280 2.50 -11.54 1.98
N GLY A 281 2.90 -12.00 3.16
CA GLY A 281 2.33 -11.62 4.44
C GLY A 281 2.47 -10.13 4.74
N GLY A 282 3.61 -9.51 4.43
CA GLY A 282 3.84 -8.09 4.68
C GLY A 282 2.83 -7.20 3.96
N PHE A 283 2.62 -7.40 2.66
CA PHE A 283 1.62 -6.64 1.92
C PHE A 283 0.18 -7.07 2.27
N SER A 284 -0.04 -8.36 2.55
CA SER A 284 -1.34 -8.86 3.01
C SER A 284 -1.80 -8.17 4.30
N LEU A 285 -0.88 -7.96 5.25
CA LEU A 285 -1.16 -7.24 6.49
C LEU A 285 -1.39 -5.75 6.22
N SER A 286 -0.70 -5.14 5.25
CA SER A 286 -1.02 -3.77 4.81
C SER A 286 -2.45 -3.66 4.26
N LEU A 287 -2.88 -4.61 3.43
CA LEU A 287 -4.26 -4.63 2.94
C LEU A 287 -5.25 -4.92 4.07
N LEU A 288 -4.89 -5.80 5.01
CA LEU A 288 -5.74 -6.12 6.15
C LEU A 288 -5.96 -4.89 7.01
N GLY A 289 -4.92 -4.14 7.34
CA GLY A 289 -5.09 -2.91 8.10
C GLY A 289 -5.91 -1.86 7.35
N THR A 290 -5.78 -1.79 6.02
CA THR A 290 -6.69 -0.97 5.18
C THR A 290 -8.17 -1.37 5.39
N PHE A 291 -8.46 -2.67 5.47
CA PHE A 291 -9.79 -3.17 5.81
C PHE A 291 -10.19 -2.82 7.25
N LEU A 292 -9.33 -3.05 8.24
CA LEU A 292 -9.66 -2.81 9.65
C LEU A 292 -10.01 -1.33 9.91
N VAL A 293 -9.27 -0.39 9.33
CA VAL A 293 -9.47 1.05 9.54
C VAL A 293 -10.70 1.60 8.81
N ARG A 294 -11.19 0.90 7.77
CA ARG A 294 -12.17 1.45 6.82
C ARG A 294 -13.47 0.64 6.67
N SER A 295 -13.52 -0.57 7.20
CA SER A 295 -14.71 -1.44 7.11
C SER A 295 -15.77 -1.16 8.17
N GLY A 296 -15.39 -0.47 9.26
CA GLY A 296 -16.26 -0.30 10.42
C GLY A 296 -16.48 -1.58 11.25
N VAL A 297 -15.72 -2.64 10.98
CA VAL A 297 -15.81 -3.93 11.71
C VAL A 297 -15.26 -3.82 13.13
N LEU A 298 -14.28 -2.93 13.35
CA LEU A 298 -13.73 -2.63 14.67
C LEU A 298 -14.07 -1.18 15.06
N THR A 299 -14.33 -0.96 16.35
CA THR A 299 -14.42 0.39 16.91
C THR A 299 -13.00 0.94 17.13
N SER A 300 -12.65 2.05 16.49
CA SER A 300 -11.42 2.80 16.75
C SER A 300 -11.70 4.29 16.65
N VAL A 301 -11.02 5.08 17.48
CA VAL A 301 -11.06 6.55 17.44
C VAL A 301 -10.44 7.12 16.14
N HIS A 302 -9.63 6.32 15.44
CA HIS A 302 -8.98 6.67 14.19
C HIS A 302 -9.72 6.15 12.94
N ALA A 303 -10.86 5.48 13.10
CA ALA A 303 -11.62 4.95 11.97
C ALA A 303 -12.35 6.08 11.20
N PHE A 304 -12.19 6.10 9.88
CA PHE A 304 -12.73 7.19 9.04
C PHE A 304 -14.18 6.98 8.58
N ALA A 305 -14.69 5.74 8.54
CA ALA A 305 -16.04 5.45 8.06
C ALA A 305 -16.56 4.06 8.49
N THR A 306 -17.88 3.93 8.61
CA THR A 306 -18.63 2.67 8.85
C THR A 306 -19.61 2.43 7.69
N ASP A 307 -19.10 2.03 6.52
CA ASP A 307 -19.93 1.70 5.35
C ASP A 307 -19.75 0.20 4.97
N PRO A 308 -20.80 -0.64 5.12
CA PRO A 308 -20.74 -2.05 4.78
C PRO A 308 -20.36 -2.35 3.33
N THR A 309 -20.72 -1.47 2.38
CA THR A 309 -20.39 -1.65 0.96
C THR A 309 -18.89 -1.49 0.73
N ARG A 310 -18.26 -0.52 1.39
CA ARG A 310 -16.81 -0.29 1.35
C ARG A 310 -16.06 -1.44 1.99
N GLY A 311 -16.53 -1.91 3.16
CA GLY A 311 -15.97 -3.07 3.84
C GLY A 311 -16.00 -4.33 2.99
N LEU A 312 -17.14 -4.63 2.35
CA LEU A 312 -17.29 -5.79 1.47
C LEU A 312 -16.35 -5.73 0.26
N PHE A 313 -16.21 -4.56 -0.39
CA PHE A 313 -15.30 -4.40 -1.51
C PHE A 313 -13.86 -4.73 -1.10
N ILE A 314 -13.37 -4.14 0.00
CA ILE A 314 -12.00 -4.37 0.47
C ILE A 314 -11.82 -5.84 0.88
N LEU A 315 -12.82 -6.47 1.48
CA LEU A 315 -12.77 -7.88 1.84
C LEU A 315 -12.65 -8.81 0.62
N ILE A 316 -13.43 -8.55 -0.44
CA ILE A 316 -13.30 -9.29 -1.71
C ILE A 316 -11.92 -9.07 -2.32
N PHE A 317 -11.44 -7.82 -2.33
CA PHE A 317 -10.11 -7.49 -2.84
C PHE A 317 -9.00 -8.20 -2.06
N LEU A 318 -9.09 -8.21 -0.73
CA LEU A 318 -8.22 -8.97 0.16
C LEU A 318 -8.23 -10.46 -0.17
N PHE A 319 -9.41 -11.06 -0.31
CA PHE A 319 -9.54 -12.48 -0.62
C PHE A 319 -8.88 -12.82 -1.96
N VAL A 320 -9.07 -11.98 -2.99
CA VAL A 320 -8.44 -12.17 -4.30
C VAL A 320 -6.91 -12.04 -4.23
N VAL A 321 -6.39 -11.00 -3.59
CA VAL A 321 -4.93 -10.76 -3.53
C VAL A 321 -4.22 -11.79 -2.64
N ILE A 322 -4.72 -12.00 -1.42
CA ILE A 322 -4.12 -12.92 -0.45
C ILE A 322 -4.36 -14.36 -0.89
N GLY A 323 -5.61 -14.73 -1.19
CA GLY A 323 -5.96 -16.07 -1.63
C GLY A 323 -5.23 -16.46 -2.91
N GLY A 324 -5.24 -15.57 -3.92
CA GLY A 324 -4.53 -15.80 -5.18
C GLY A 324 -3.02 -15.96 -5.01
N SER A 325 -2.38 -15.13 -4.17
CA SER A 325 -0.94 -15.22 -3.92
C SER A 325 -0.55 -16.47 -3.12
N LEU A 326 -1.35 -16.89 -2.14
CA LEU A 326 -1.11 -18.12 -1.37
C LEU A 326 -1.38 -19.39 -2.20
N VAL A 327 -2.40 -19.39 -3.05
CA VAL A 327 -2.65 -20.48 -4.02
C VAL A 327 -1.47 -20.59 -4.98
N LEU A 328 -0.98 -19.47 -5.51
CA LEU A 328 0.19 -19.49 -6.39
C LEU A 328 1.46 -19.96 -5.66
N TYR A 329 1.67 -19.52 -4.42
CA TYR A 329 2.77 -19.98 -3.57
C TYR A 329 2.75 -21.50 -3.38
N THR A 330 1.60 -22.05 -2.99
CA THR A 330 1.45 -23.50 -2.75
C THR A 330 1.64 -24.29 -4.05
N TRP A 331 1.09 -23.82 -5.17
CA TRP A 331 1.28 -24.43 -6.48
C TRP A 331 2.76 -24.45 -6.91
N ARG A 332 3.52 -23.41 -6.61
CA ARG A 332 4.95 -23.29 -6.95
C ARG A 332 5.90 -23.80 -5.85
N SER A 333 5.38 -24.40 -4.79
CA SER A 333 6.16 -24.76 -3.60
C SER A 333 7.34 -25.70 -3.87
N SER A 334 7.21 -26.62 -4.83
CA SER A 334 8.27 -27.56 -5.22
C SER A 334 9.54 -26.86 -5.74
N LEU A 335 9.37 -25.71 -6.41
CA LEU A 335 10.48 -24.90 -6.91
C LEU A 335 11.26 -24.18 -5.80
N LEU A 336 10.67 -24.09 -4.59
CA LEU A 336 11.24 -23.39 -3.44
C LEU A 336 11.96 -24.33 -2.45
N GLN A 337 11.88 -25.65 -2.65
CA GLN A 337 12.41 -26.66 -1.70
C GLN A 337 13.94 -26.75 -1.69
N GLN A 338 14.62 -26.27 -2.73
CA GLN A 338 16.09 -26.26 -2.78
C GLN A 338 16.65 -25.11 -1.92
N SER A 339 16.91 -25.41 -0.65
CA SER A 339 17.61 -24.55 0.30
C SER A 339 18.90 -25.20 0.78
N ASN A 340 19.98 -24.42 0.87
CA ASN A 340 21.22 -24.91 1.43
C ASN A 340 21.05 -25.25 2.92
N PRO A 341 21.55 -26.42 3.38
CA PRO A 341 21.50 -26.78 4.79
C PRO A 341 22.41 -25.85 5.61
N PHE A 342 22.04 -25.61 6.86
CA PHE A 342 22.82 -24.86 7.84
C PHE A 342 22.80 -25.59 9.19
N SER A 343 23.85 -25.41 10.00
CA SER A 343 23.97 -26.10 11.30
C SER A 343 23.01 -25.52 12.34
N LEU A 344 22.61 -26.34 13.32
CA LEU A 344 21.72 -25.92 14.41
C LEU A 344 22.29 -24.76 15.23
N LEU A 345 23.59 -24.78 15.54
CA LEU A 345 24.30 -23.66 16.16
C LEU A 345 24.98 -22.81 15.09
N SER A 346 24.23 -21.88 14.50
CA SER A 346 24.71 -20.98 13.44
C SER A 346 24.06 -19.60 13.52
N ARG A 347 24.62 -18.64 12.78
CA ARG A 347 24.02 -17.31 12.60
C ARG A 347 22.67 -17.41 11.88
N GLU A 348 22.58 -18.34 10.94
CA GLU A 348 21.37 -18.65 10.18
C GLU A 348 20.25 -19.15 11.10
N THR A 349 20.53 -20.05 12.04
CA THR A 349 19.54 -20.47 13.05
C THR A 349 19.11 -19.33 13.96
N GLY A 350 20.04 -18.47 14.40
CA GLY A 350 19.68 -17.28 15.18
C GLY A 350 18.73 -16.35 14.43
N LEU A 351 18.94 -16.14 13.12
CA LEU A 351 18.06 -15.37 12.26
C LEU A 351 16.70 -16.07 12.03
N LEU A 352 16.66 -17.40 11.98
CA LEU A 352 15.41 -18.15 11.93
C LEU A 352 14.59 -17.95 13.22
N ILE A 353 15.23 -18.09 14.38
CA ILE A 353 14.59 -17.87 15.69
C ILE A 353 14.05 -16.44 15.77
N ASN A 354 14.83 -15.45 15.35
CA ASN A 354 14.37 -14.06 15.29
C ASN A 354 13.11 -13.90 14.41
N ASN A 355 13.09 -14.52 13.23
CA ASN A 355 11.92 -14.47 12.36
C ASN A 355 10.69 -15.14 12.98
N ILE A 356 10.88 -16.29 13.65
CA ILE A 356 9.81 -16.97 14.39
C ILE A 356 9.27 -16.05 15.50
N LEU A 357 10.13 -15.42 16.28
CA LEU A 357 9.73 -14.50 17.34
C LEU A 357 8.94 -13.30 16.78
N LEU A 358 9.41 -12.70 15.69
CA LEU A 358 8.72 -11.57 15.05
C LEU A 358 7.35 -11.95 14.48
N VAL A 359 7.23 -13.14 13.87
CA VAL A 359 5.94 -13.64 13.37
C VAL A 359 5.01 -14.00 14.52
N THR A 360 5.50 -14.62 15.59
CA THR A 360 4.70 -14.89 16.78
C THR A 360 4.22 -13.59 17.42
N ALA A 361 5.08 -12.57 17.55
CA ALA A 361 4.69 -11.26 18.05
C ALA A 361 3.60 -10.62 17.16
N MET A 362 3.75 -10.71 15.84
CA MET A 362 2.73 -10.21 14.91
C MET A 362 1.41 -10.96 15.07
N LEU A 363 1.43 -12.29 15.19
CA LEU A 363 0.22 -13.09 15.42
C LEU A 363 -0.45 -12.74 16.76
N SER A 364 0.33 -12.48 17.81
CA SER A 364 -0.21 -12.01 19.09
C SER A 364 -0.89 -10.65 18.97
N VAL A 365 -0.29 -9.70 18.24
CA VAL A 365 -0.89 -8.39 17.98
C VAL A 365 -2.16 -8.54 17.14
N LEU A 366 -2.12 -9.36 16.08
CA LEU A 366 -3.28 -9.65 15.24
C LEU A 366 -4.42 -10.24 16.05
N LEU A 367 -4.15 -11.27 16.85
CA LEU A 367 -5.12 -11.89 17.73
C LEU A 367 -5.68 -10.88 18.71
N GLY A 368 -4.85 -10.14 19.45
CA GLY A 368 -5.31 -9.13 20.40
C GLY A 368 -6.02 -7.92 19.75
N THR A 369 -5.83 -7.68 18.45
CA THR A 369 -6.55 -6.62 17.72
C THR A 369 -7.93 -7.09 17.24
N LEU A 370 -8.06 -8.38 16.92
CA LEU A 370 -9.31 -8.97 16.40
C LEU A 370 -10.17 -9.62 17.49
N TYR A 371 -9.60 -9.93 18.64
CA TYR A 371 -10.31 -10.56 19.74
C TYR A 371 -11.31 -9.57 20.38
N PRO A 372 -12.56 -9.99 20.68
CA PRO A 372 -13.61 -9.12 21.23
C PRO A 372 -13.27 -8.46 22.57
#